data_AF-A0A9J7MHG0-F1
#
_entry.id   AF-A0A9J7MHG0-F1
#
_cell.length_a   1.000
_cell.length_b   1.000
_cell.length_c   1.000
_cell.angle_alpha   90.00
_cell.angle_beta   90.00
_cell.angle_gamma   90.00
#
_symmetry.space_group_name_H-M   'P 1'
#
loop_
_entity.id
_entity.type
_entity.pdbx_description
1 polymer ?
#
loop_
_entity_poly.entity_id
_entity_poly.type
_entity_poly.pdbx_seq_one_letter_code
_entity_poly.pdbx_strand_id
1 'polypeptide(L)'
;MVPPRPSDSPSLSRKALGSPKWVDVRPGDRPPHDTVELKVYEVDDIERLAKRRLDGGEGGTQFNAKTRAMERRNAKVTELRRRQQELKEELSLAKKRLMIDSKKWNFDCKVEEEMDWEDPNYVEALEDETERLEKRVNVCKSHIMMVTCFDVKI
;
A
#
# COMPACT_ATOMS: atom_id res chain seq x y z
N MET A 1 21.28 -43.91 60.18
CA MET A 1 20.39 -45.00 59.74
C MET A 1 19.49 -44.42 58.66
N VAL A 2 19.55 -44.92 57.41
CA VAL A 2 18.68 -44.47 56.30
C VAL A 2 17.47 -45.39 56.23
N PRO A 3 16.26 -44.87 55.94
CA PRO A 3 15.43 -45.48 54.89
C PRO A 3 14.65 -44.40 54.08
N PRO A 4 13.82 -44.75 53.07
CA PRO A 4 14.21 -45.04 51.70
C PRO A 4 13.57 -44.07 50.66
N ARG A 5 14.02 -44.10 49.41
CA ARG A 5 13.19 -43.85 48.19
C ARG A 5 13.00 -45.21 47.50
N PRO A 6 12.10 -45.43 46.50
CA PRO A 6 11.21 -44.52 45.76
C PRO A 6 9.77 -45.09 45.55
N SER A 7 8.87 -44.36 44.86
CA SER A 7 8.01 -44.96 43.81
C SER A 7 7.27 -43.88 43.00
N ASP A 8 7.25 -44.05 41.68
CA ASP A 8 6.58 -43.25 40.66
C ASP A 8 5.05 -43.39 40.67
N SER A 9 4.33 -42.33 40.26
CA SER A 9 3.23 -42.41 39.27
C SER A 9 2.72 -41.01 38.91
N PRO A 10 2.23 -40.81 37.66
CA PRO A 10 2.06 -39.49 37.05
C PRO A 10 0.73 -38.85 37.44
N SER A 11 0.76 -37.57 37.82
CA SER A 11 -0.46 -36.76 37.89
C SER A 11 -0.61 -35.94 36.60
N LEU A 12 -1.63 -36.30 35.82
CA LEU A 12 -2.16 -35.54 34.68
C LEU A 12 -2.56 -34.13 35.15
N SER A 13 -1.61 -33.21 35.08
CA SER A 13 -1.83 -31.80 35.38
C SER A 13 -2.06 -31.07 34.06
N ARG A 14 -3.34 -30.87 33.69
CA ARG A 14 -3.75 -29.94 32.63
C ARG A 14 -3.12 -28.57 32.93
N LYS A 15 -2.12 -28.15 32.16
CA LYS A 15 -1.60 -26.78 32.23
C LYS A 15 -2.39 -25.89 31.27
N ALA A 16 -2.98 -24.85 31.86
CA ALA A 16 -3.63 -23.76 31.17
C ALA A 16 -2.77 -23.24 30.01
N LEU A 17 -3.40 -23.02 28.85
CA LEU A 17 -2.80 -22.30 27.72
C LEU A 17 -2.52 -20.86 28.16
N GLY A 18 -1.29 -20.60 28.60
CA GLY A 18 -0.75 -19.26 28.75
C GLY A 18 -0.37 -18.68 27.38
N SER A 19 -0.63 -17.39 27.20
CA SER A 19 -0.27 -16.60 26.03
C SER A 19 1.18 -16.84 25.57
N PRO A 20 1.48 -16.78 24.25
CA PRO A 20 2.83 -17.06 23.74
C PRO A 20 3.84 -16.06 24.32
N LYS A 21 4.64 -16.53 25.28
CA LYS A 21 5.81 -15.80 25.77
C LYS A 21 6.91 -16.02 24.75
N TRP A 22 7.27 -14.99 23.99
CA TRP A 22 8.44 -15.02 23.12
C TRP A 22 9.65 -15.40 23.96
N VAL A 23 10.20 -16.59 23.71
CA VAL A 23 11.35 -17.11 24.45
C VAL A 23 12.60 -16.57 23.76
N ASP A 24 13.36 -15.72 24.44
CA ASP A 24 14.72 -15.41 24.04
C ASP A 24 15.57 -16.67 24.20
N VAL A 25 15.85 -17.34 23.07
CA VAL A 25 16.71 -18.52 23.07
C VAL A 25 18.16 -18.02 23.07
N ARG A 26 18.86 -18.25 24.18
CA ARG A 26 20.30 -17.98 24.27
C ARG A 26 21.04 -18.79 23.18
N PRO A 27 22.02 -18.21 22.45
CA PRO A 27 22.76 -18.91 21.39
C PRO A 27 23.64 -20.02 21.99
N GLY A 28 23.09 -21.21 22.20
CA GLY A 28 23.82 -22.33 22.77
C GLY A 28 22.97 -23.58 23.03
N ASP A 29 21.70 -23.42 23.39
CA ASP A 29 20.80 -24.54 23.72
C ASP A 29 19.97 -25.02 22.52
N ARG A 30 20.57 -25.10 21.32
CA ARG A 30 19.88 -25.65 20.14
C ARG A 30 20.13 -27.17 20.09
N PRO A 31 19.10 -28.04 20.19
CA PRO A 31 19.26 -29.48 19.95
C PRO A 31 19.77 -29.73 18.52
N PRO A 32 20.51 -30.82 18.25
CA PRO A 32 21.07 -31.10 16.95
C PRO A 32 19.96 -31.42 15.93
N HIS A 33 19.67 -30.43 15.07
CA HIS A 33 19.06 -30.55 13.75
C HIS A 33 17.80 -31.43 13.62
N ASP A 34 16.69 -30.98 14.20
CA ASP A 34 15.40 -31.20 13.56
C ASP A 34 15.33 -30.25 12.36
N THR A 35 15.50 -30.79 11.15
CA THR A 35 15.18 -30.07 9.92
C THR A 35 13.72 -29.66 9.99
N VAL A 36 13.46 -28.38 10.25
CA VAL A 36 12.13 -27.84 10.02
C VAL A 36 11.85 -27.94 8.53
N GLU A 37 10.98 -28.88 8.15
CA GLU A 37 10.51 -29.01 6.78
C GLU A 37 9.55 -27.83 6.54
N LEU A 38 10.10 -26.71 6.07
CA LEU A 38 9.30 -25.56 5.66
C LEU A 38 8.51 -25.96 4.42
N LYS A 39 7.26 -26.35 4.66
CA LYS A 39 6.31 -26.71 3.60
C LYS A 39 5.93 -25.43 2.86
N VAL A 40 6.50 -25.26 1.67
CA VAL A 40 6.15 -24.16 0.76
C VAL A 40 4.75 -24.44 0.24
N TYR A 41 3.78 -23.66 0.72
CA TYR A 41 2.45 -23.60 0.14
C TYR A 41 2.46 -22.54 -0.95
N GLU A 42 1.80 -22.81 -2.07
CA GLU A 42 1.55 -21.78 -3.08
C GLU A 42 0.73 -20.65 -2.42
N VAL A 43 0.94 -19.41 -2.85
CA VAL A 43 0.31 -18.23 -2.23
C VAL A 43 -1.22 -18.37 -2.19
N ASP A 44 -1.81 -19.06 -3.16
CA ASP A 44 -3.24 -19.40 -3.22
C ASP A 44 -3.69 -20.32 -2.06
N ASP A 45 -2.86 -21.27 -1.64
CA ASP A 45 -3.16 -22.18 -0.54
C ASP A 45 -3.15 -21.47 0.82
N ILE A 46 -2.31 -20.45 0.97
CA ILE A 46 -2.26 -19.61 2.19
C ILE A 46 -3.54 -18.78 2.32
N GLU A 47 -4.01 -18.16 1.24
CA GLU A 47 -5.27 -17.42 1.24
C GLU A 47 -6.47 -18.34 1.52
N ARG A 48 -6.47 -19.56 0.95
CA ARG A 48 -7.51 -20.56 1.15
C ARG A 48 -7.48 -21.16 2.56
N LEU A 49 -6.31 -21.33 3.17
CA LEU A 49 -6.17 -21.74 4.57
C LEU A 49 -6.59 -20.62 5.54
N ALA A 50 -6.21 -19.38 5.25
CA ALA A 50 -6.65 -18.21 6.01
C ALA A 50 -8.18 -18.12 5.97
N LYS A 51 -8.80 -18.27 4.80
CA LYS A 51 -10.26 -18.31 4.64
C LYS A 51 -10.96 -19.36 5.49
N ARG A 52 -10.37 -20.55 5.68
CA ARG A 52 -10.90 -21.58 6.60
C ARG A 52 -10.72 -21.26 8.09
N ARG A 53 -9.73 -20.44 8.47
CA ARG A 53 -9.56 -19.95 9.86
C ARG A 53 -10.45 -18.74 10.18
N LEU A 54 -10.91 -18.03 9.15
CA LEU A 54 -11.70 -16.78 9.27
C LEU A 54 -13.19 -17.01 9.58
N ASP A 55 -13.68 -18.25 9.54
CA ASP A 55 -15.06 -18.60 9.89
C ASP A 55 -15.35 -18.47 11.41
N GLY A 56 -14.31 -18.23 12.24
CA GLY A 56 -14.44 -18.21 13.71
C GLY A 56 -14.12 -16.89 14.42
N GLY A 57 -13.85 -15.79 13.70
CA GLY A 57 -13.47 -14.53 14.37
C GLY A 57 -13.66 -13.28 13.51
N GLU A 58 -14.77 -12.58 13.74
CA GLU A 58 -15.17 -11.35 13.03
C GLU A 58 -14.07 -10.26 13.02
N GLY A 59 -13.25 -10.19 14.07
CA GLY A 59 -12.18 -9.20 14.20
C GLY A 59 -11.02 -9.38 13.20
N GLY A 60 -10.69 -10.61 12.80
CA GLY A 60 -9.60 -10.86 11.84
C GLY A 60 -9.96 -10.47 10.41
N THR A 61 -11.22 -10.71 10.03
CA THR A 61 -11.75 -10.34 8.71
C THR A 61 -11.86 -8.82 8.56
N GLN A 62 -12.33 -8.11 9.59
CA GLN A 62 -12.45 -6.65 9.59
C GLN A 62 -11.07 -5.96 9.52
N PHE A 63 -10.08 -6.46 10.26
CA PHE A 63 -8.71 -5.93 10.21
C PHE A 63 -8.11 -6.06 8.80
N ASN A 64 -8.19 -7.24 8.19
CA ASN A 64 -7.69 -7.46 6.83
C ASN A 64 -8.43 -6.62 5.77
N ALA A 65 -9.74 -6.43 5.92
CA ALA A 65 -10.51 -5.57 5.03
C ALA A 65 -10.07 -4.10 5.13
N LYS A 66 -9.83 -3.60 6.36
CA LYS A 66 -9.33 -2.26 6.61
C LYS A 66 -7.92 -2.06 6.02
N THR A 67 -7.02 -3.01 6.22
CA THR A 67 -5.65 -2.97 5.65
C THR A 67 -5.71 -2.91 4.12
N ARG A 68 -6.49 -3.78 3.48
CA ARG A 68 -6.66 -3.79 2.01
C ARG A 68 -7.31 -2.51 1.47
N ALA A 69 -8.18 -1.86 2.25
CA ALA A 69 -8.77 -0.57 1.86
C ALA A 69 -7.73 0.55 1.89
N MET A 70 -6.91 0.59 2.94
CA MET A 70 -5.82 1.55 3.08
C MET A 70 -4.73 1.37 2.00
N GLU A 71 -4.38 0.13 1.68
CA GLU A 71 -3.44 -0.18 0.59
C GLU A 71 -3.96 0.33 -0.76
N ARG A 72 -5.23 0.08 -1.08
CA ARG A 72 -5.87 0.57 -2.31
C ARG A 72 -5.89 2.09 -2.37
N ARG A 73 -6.19 2.76 -1.25
CA ARG A 73 -6.14 4.21 -1.12
C ARG A 73 -4.73 4.74 -1.43
N ASN A 74 -3.70 4.15 -0.81
CA ASN A 74 -2.31 4.59 -0.99
C ASN A 74 -1.79 4.35 -2.42
N ALA A 75 -2.16 3.20 -3.02
CA ALA A 75 -1.84 2.90 -4.41
C ALA A 75 -2.49 3.94 -5.34
N LYS A 76 -3.75 4.29 -5.09
CA LYS A 76 -4.48 5.29 -5.87
C LYS A 76 -3.86 6.68 -5.76
N VAL A 77 -3.50 7.12 -4.55
CA VAL A 77 -2.81 8.40 -4.33
C VAL A 77 -1.48 8.44 -5.07
N THR A 78 -0.69 7.38 -4.98
CA THR A 78 0.60 7.27 -5.70
C THR A 78 0.41 7.40 -7.21
N GLU A 79 -0.58 6.73 -7.76
CA GLU A 79 -0.89 6.78 -9.19
C GLU A 79 -1.35 8.18 -9.63
N LEU A 80 -2.20 8.84 -8.85
CA LEU A 80 -2.65 10.22 -9.14
C LEU A 80 -1.49 11.21 -9.10
N ARG A 81 -0.59 11.10 -8.12
CA ARG A 81 0.62 11.93 -8.04
C ARG A 81 1.52 11.76 -9.25
N ARG A 82 1.74 10.51 -9.67
CA ARG A 82 2.50 10.20 -10.89
C ARG A 82 1.84 10.85 -12.11
N ARG A 83 0.53 10.67 -12.29
CA ARG A 83 -0.23 11.27 -13.39
C ARG A 83 -0.19 12.80 -13.36
N GLN A 84 -0.34 13.43 -12.19
CA GLN A 84 -0.22 14.88 -12.07
C GLN A 84 1.16 15.37 -12.51
N GLN A 85 2.23 14.69 -12.08
CA GLN A 85 3.59 15.07 -12.46
C GLN A 85 3.78 15.04 -13.98
N GLU A 86 3.31 13.98 -14.63
CA GLU A 86 3.34 13.86 -16.10
C GLU A 86 2.56 14.99 -16.78
N LEU A 87 1.35 15.28 -16.29
CA LEU A 87 0.53 16.37 -16.82
C LEU A 87 1.18 17.75 -16.59
N LYS A 88 1.88 17.97 -15.48
CA LYS A 88 2.63 19.22 -15.21
C LYS A 88 3.76 19.39 -16.23
N GLU A 89 4.49 18.32 -16.54
CA GLU A 89 5.54 18.34 -17.56
C GLU A 89 4.97 18.60 -18.95
N GLU A 90 3.88 17.90 -19.30
CA GLU A 90 3.18 18.10 -20.58
C GLU A 90 2.64 19.52 -20.73
N LEU A 91 2.02 20.09 -19.69
CA LEU A 91 1.54 21.46 -19.69
C LEU A 91 2.69 22.43 -19.89
N SER A 92 3.80 22.23 -19.19
CA SER A 92 5.01 23.06 -19.31
C SER A 92 5.55 23.06 -20.74
N LEU A 93 5.64 21.88 -21.35
CA LEU A 93 6.08 21.73 -22.74
C LEU A 93 5.11 22.40 -23.71
N ALA A 94 3.80 22.21 -23.53
CA ALA A 94 2.80 22.81 -24.38
C ALA A 94 2.80 24.35 -24.28
N LYS A 95 2.88 24.90 -23.06
CA LYS A 95 3.00 26.34 -22.82
C LYS A 95 4.29 26.92 -23.42
N LYS A 96 5.41 26.21 -23.33
CA LYS A 96 6.68 26.60 -23.96
C LYS A 96 6.56 26.66 -25.48
N ARG A 97 5.90 25.69 -26.12
CA ARG A 97 5.65 25.69 -27.58
C ARG A 97 4.76 26.86 -27.99
N LEU A 98 3.80 27.23 -27.15
CA LEU A 98 2.96 28.42 -27.33
C LEU A 98 3.67 29.74 -26.96
N MET A 99 4.95 29.69 -26.58
CA MET A 99 5.76 30.85 -26.17
C MET A 99 5.13 31.68 -25.03
N ILE A 100 4.40 31.01 -24.13
CA ILE A 100 3.78 31.65 -22.97
C ILE A 100 4.82 31.75 -21.84
N ASP A 101 5.04 32.98 -21.35
CA ASP A 101 5.97 33.26 -20.25
C ASP A 101 5.60 32.49 -18.98
N SER A 102 6.55 31.69 -18.45
CA SER A 102 6.40 30.89 -17.23
C SER A 102 6.01 31.69 -15.99
N LYS A 103 6.28 33.00 -15.94
CA LYS A 103 5.88 33.85 -14.82
C LYS A 103 4.38 34.18 -14.81
N LYS A 104 3.68 33.95 -15.93
CA LYS A 104 2.28 34.33 -16.12
C LYS A 104 1.30 33.19 -15.88
N TRP A 105 1.78 32.00 -15.53
CA TRP A 105 0.92 30.84 -15.29
C TRP A 105 1.50 29.94 -14.20
N ASN A 106 0.63 29.10 -13.63
CA ASN A 106 1.00 28.07 -12.66
C ASN A 106 0.16 26.82 -12.92
N PHE A 107 0.42 25.76 -12.15
CA PHE A 107 -0.31 24.50 -12.29
C PHE A 107 -1.68 24.49 -11.61
N ASP A 108 -2.04 25.49 -10.80
CA ASP A 108 -3.28 25.53 -10.01
C ASP A 108 -3.57 24.19 -9.32
N CYS A 109 -2.52 23.60 -8.73
CA CYS A 109 -2.59 22.39 -7.92
C CYS A 109 -2.29 22.78 -6.47
N LYS A 110 -3.26 22.57 -5.59
CA LYS A 110 -3.27 23.02 -4.19
C LYS A 110 -3.65 21.90 -3.23
N VAL A 111 -4.26 20.80 -3.69
CA VAL A 111 -4.74 19.73 -2.81
C VAL A 111 -3.64 19.17 -1.90
N GLU A 112 -2.42 18.98 -2.41
CA GLU A 112 -1.29 18.49 -1.59
C GLU A 112 -0.81 19.49 -0.52
N GLU A 113 -1.06 20.79 -0.70
CA GLU A 113 -0.63 21.84 0.23
C GLU A 113 -1.74 22.20 1.22
N GLU A 114 -3.00 22.21 0.77
CA GLU A 114 -4.15 22.72 1.52
C GLU A 114 -4.93 21.63 2.26
N MET A 115 -4.72 20.34 1.95
CA MET A 115 -5.50 19.23 2.52
C MET A 115 -4.62 18.16 3.17
N ASP A 116 -5.08 17.62 4.30
CA ASP A 116 -4.42 16.48 4.94
C ASP A 116 -4.60 15.22 4.09
N TRP A 117 -3.51 14.47 3.92
CA TRP A 117 -3.54 13.18 3.24
C TRP A 117 -4.36 12.14 4.01
N GLU A 118 -4.73 12.34 5.29
CA GLU A 118 -5.64 11.46 6.03
C GLU A 118 -7.12 11.79 5.82
N ASP A 119 -7.43 12.95 5.20
CA ASP A 119 -8.81 13.37 4.93
C ASP A 119 -9.53 12.33 4.05
N PRO A 120 -10.76 11.92 4.40
CA PRO A 120 -11.57 11.02 3.57
C PRO A 120 -11.74 11.53 2.12
N ASN A 121 -11.81 12.84 1.92
CA ASN A 121 -12.06 13.48 0.64
C ASN A 121 -10.77 13.78 -0.15
N TYR A 122 -9.59 13.53 0.42
CA TYR A 122 -8.30 13.80 -0.22
C TYR A 122 -8.16 13.15 -1.59
N VAL A 123 -8.58 11.89 -1.72
CA VAL A 123 -8.45 11.15 -2.99
C VAL A 123 -9.33 11.76 -4.06
N GLU A 124 -10.59 12.05 -3.74
CA GLU A 124 -11.56 12.66 -4.67
C GLU A 124 -11.09 14.06 -5.09
N ALA A 125 -10.68 14.90 -4.14
CA ALA A 125 -10.15 16.22 -4.44
C ALA A 125 -8.91 16.16 -5.36
N LEU A 126 -8.01 15.20 -5.12
CA LEU A 126 -6.83 14.99 -5.96
C LEU A 126 -7.21 14.51 -7.37
N GLU A 127 -8.23 13.67 -7.51
CA GLU A 127 -8.78 13.25 -8.82
C GLU A 127 -9.33 14.44 -9.60
N ASP A 128 -10.19 15.25 -8.98
CA ASP A 128 -10.78 16.44 -9.60
C ASP A 128 -9.72 17.44 -10.05
N GLU A 129 -8.73 17.71 -9.20
CA GLU A 129 -7.62 18.59 -9.53
C GLU A 129 -6.80 18.04 -10.71
N THR A 130 -6.56 16.73 -10.74
CA THR A 130 -5.87 16.05 -11.84
C THR A 130 -6.65 16.17 -13.14
N GLU A 131 -7.97 15.99 -13.11
CA GLU A 131 -8.83 16.15 -14.29
C GLU A 131 -8.82 17.60 -14.82
N ARG A 132 -8.86 18.59 -13.91
CA ARG A 132 -8.76 20.01 -14.28
C ARG A 132 -7.40 20.35 -14.90
N LEU A 133 -6.32 19.75 -14.40
CA LEU A 133 -4.99 19.89 -15.00
C LEU A 133 -4.96 19.28 -16.41
N GLU A 134 -5.51 18.09 -16.59
CA GLU A 134 -5.62 17.41 -17.90
C GLU A 134 -6.43 18.23 -18.92
N LYS A 135 -7.56 18.80 -18.50
CA LYS A 135 -8.35 19.71 -19.36
C LYS A 135 -7.52 20.89 -19.87
N ARG A 136 -6.69 21.49 -19.00
CA ARG A 136 -5.80 22.60 -19.39
C ARG A 136 -4.69 22.16 -20.36
N VAL A 137 -4.11 20.97 -20.14
CA VAL A 137 -3.17 20.36 -21.10
C VAL A 137 -3.83 20.19 -22.46
N ASN A 138 -5.04 19.63 -22.49
CA ASN A 138 -5.78 19.38 -23.73
C ASN A 138 -6.10 20.67 -24.48
N VAL A 139 -6.52 21.74 -23.79
CA VAL A 139 -6.72 23.06 -24.40
C VAL A 139 -5.43 23.56 -25.05
N CYS A 140 -4.27 23.45 -24.38
CA CYS A 140 -3.00 23.86 -24.96
C CYS A 140 -2.60 22.99 -26.17
N LYS A 141 -2.80 21.67 -26.10
CA LYS A 141 -2.54 20.76 -27.23
C LYS A 141 -3.42 21.09 -28.42
N SER A 142 -4.72 21.29 -28.23
CA SER A 142 -5.64 21.70 -29.30
C SER A 142 -5.29 23.06 -29.89
N HIS A 143 -4.85 24.03 -29.05
CA HIS A 143 -4.36 25.31 -29.54
C HIS A 143 -3.12 25.11 -30.42
N ILE A 144 -2.12 24.36 -29.96
CA ILE A 144 -0.93 24.04 -30.75
C ILE A 144 -1.34 23.45 -32.09
N MET A 145 -2.21 22.43 -32.11
CA MET A 145 -2.70 21.85 -33.36
C MET A 145 -3.28 22.92 -34.28
N MET A 146 -4.20 23.75 -33.79
CA MET A 146 -4.84 24.81 -34.58
C MET A 146 -3.83 25.78 -35.22
N VAL A 147 -2.77 26.15 -34.49
CA VAL A 147 -1.78 27.13 -34.99
C VAL A 147 -0.67 26.49 -35.83
N THR A 148 -0.35 25.21 -35.61
CA THR A 148 0.71 24.49 -36.34
C THR A 148 0.20 23.64 -37.50
N CYS A 149 -1.11 23.63 -37.79
CA CYS A 149 -1.70 22.84 -38.88
C CYS A 149 -1.08 23.10 -40.26
N PHE A 150 -0.43 24.24 -40.48
CA PHE A 150 0.16 24.64 -41.75
C PHE A 150 1.69 24.44 -41.83
N ASP A 151 2.34 24.04 -40.73
CA ASP A 151 3.80 23.84 -40.68
C ASP A 151 4.25 22.45 -41.13
N VAL A 152 3.33 21.61 -41.64
CA VAL A 152 3.66 20.31 -42.21
C VAL A 152 4.35 20.53 -43.55
N LYS A 153 5.70 20.49 -43.54
CA LYS A 153 6.48 20.41 -44.78
C LYS A 153 6.24 19.05 -45.44
N ILE A 154 5.64 19.09 -46.63
CA ILE A 154 5.56 17.97 -47.58
C ILE A 154 6.93 17.75 -48.20
#